data_AF-L0NE60-F1
#
_entry.id   AF-L0NE60-F1
#
_cell.length_a   1.000
_cell.length_b   1.000
_cell.length_c   1.000
_cell.angle_alpha   90.00
_cell.angle_beta   90.00
_cell.angle_gamma   90.00
#
_symmetry.space_group_name_H-M   'P 1'
#
loop_
_entity.id
_entity.type
_entity.pdbx_description
1 polymer ?
#
loop_
_entity_poly.entity_id
_entity_poly.type
_entity_poly.pdbx_seq_one_letter_code
_entity_poly.pdbx_strand_id
1 'polypeptide(L)'
;MMRLLITALSLGLTLGVSGCTTAGELEPVPGSITYGGQPATRLTKAPVGSTVTHRFRDQFNQEWGERYVIRPDRSLRLVSRYRIEYPDD
;
A
#
# COMPACT_ATOMS: atom_id res chain seq x y z
N MET A 1 -15.15 12.56 66.31
CA MET A 1 -14.08 11.53 66.18
C MET A 1 -14.66 10.50 65.21
N MET A 2 -14.23 10.30 63.97
CA MET A 2 -12.94 10.42 63.28
C MET A 2 -13.24 10.92 61.84
N ARG A 3 -12.58 12.01 61.41
CA ARG A 3 -12.61 12.48 60.00
C ARG A 3 -11.55 11.67 59.24
N LEU A 4 -11.97 10.84 58.30
CA LEU A 4 -11.06 10.18 57.36
C LEU A 4 -10.86 11.08 56.14
N LEU A 5 -9.72 11.76 56.13
CA LEU A 5 -9.13 12.40 54.96
C LEU A 5 -8.54 11.28 54.08
N ILE A 6 -8.97 11.20 52.81
CA ILE A 6 -8.31 10.37 51.79
C ILE A 6 -7.83 11.31 50.69
N THR A 7 -6.54 11.60 50.75
CA THR A 7 -5.73 12.21 49.70
C THR A 7 -5.40 11.15 48.65
N ALA A 8 -5.58 11.42 47.36
CA ALA A 8 -4.60 11.13 46.29
C ALA A 8 -5.23 11.19 44.88
N LEU A 9 -4.86 12.25 44.15
CA LEU A 9 -4.26 12.20 42.81
C LEU A 9 -4.67 11.05 41.86
N SER A 10 -5.51 11.36 40.87
CA SER A 10 -5.66 10.56 39.63
C SER A 10 -6.01 11.51 38.49
N LEU A 11 -4.99 12.10 37.86
CA LEU A 11 -4.39 11.66 36.60
C LEU A 11 -5.32 11.93 35.41
N GLY A 12 -5.05 13.05 34.73
CA GLY A 12 -5.76 13.50 33.54
C GLY A 12 -5.76 12.44 32.44
N LEU A 13 -6.96 12.15 31.93
CA LEU A 13 -7.15 11.25 30.81
C LEU A 13 -7.06 12.07 29.51
N THR A 14 -5.84 12.36 29.06
CA THR A 14 -5.59 12.81 27.69
C THR A 14 -5.70 11.61 26.75
N LEU A 15 -6.86 11.47 26.10
CA LEU A 15 -7.08 10.54 25.00
C LEU A 15 -6.39 11.08 23.74
N GLY A 16 -5.10 10.80 23.60
CA GLY A 16 -4.37 11.00 22.35
C GLY A 16 -4.65 9.83 21.39
N VAL A 17 -5.66 9.95 20.54
CA VAL A 17 -5.83 9.05 19.39
C VAL A 17 -5.22 9.73 18.17
N SER A 18 -3.90 9.60 18.01
CA SER A 18 -3.20 9.94 16.77
C SER A 18 -3.03 8.67 15.93
N GLY A 19 -4.11 8.24 15.27
CA GLY A 19 -4.06 7.18 14.28
C GLY A 19 -3.76 7.76 12.89
N CYS A 20 -2.51 8.07 12.58
CA CYS A 20 -2.11 8.24 11.17
C CYS A 20 -2.05 6.86 10.54
N THR A 21 -3.13 6.41 9.90
CA THR A 21 -3.05 5.30 8.95
C THR A 21 -2.30 5.79 7.72
N THR A 22 -0.96 5.68 7.72
CA THR A 22 -0.21 5.74 6.47
C THR A 22 -0.67 4.53 5.67
N ALA A 23 -1.49 4.76 4.64
CA ALA A 23 -1.81 3.73 3.67
C ALA A 23 -0.49 3.18 3.14
N GLY A 24 -0.14 1.95 3.53
CA GLY A 24 1.12 1.33 3.16
C GLY A 24 1.25 1.19 1.64
N GLU A 25 2.47 1.20 1.13
CA GLU A 25 2.73 0.91 -0.27
C GLU A 25 2.28 -0.53 -0.58
N LEU A 26 1.62 -0.74 -1.72
CA LEU A 26 1.15 -2.07 -2.10
C LEU A 26 2.35 -2.97 -2.38
N GLU A 27 2.40 -4.11 -1.71
CA GLU A 27 3.49 -5.07 -1.90
C GLU A 27 3.32 -5.85 -3.24
N PRO A 28 4.40 -6.00 -4.02
CA PRO A 28 4.41 -6.84 -5.20
C PRO A 28 4.15 -8.32 -4.85
N VAL A 29 3.43 -9.04 -5.71
CA VAL A 29 3.16 -10.49 -5.57
C VAL A 29 3.76 -11.23 -6.75
N PRO A 30 3.88 -12.58 -6.71
CA PRO A 30 4.32 -13.35 -7.86
C PRO A 30 3.56 -12.93 -9.13
N GLY A 31 4.30 -12.50 -10.16
CA GLY A 31 3.76 -11.99 -11.42
C GLY A 31 3.70 -10.46 -11.54
N SER A 32 3.79 -9.70 -10.44
CA SER A 32 3.99 -8.25 -10.48
C SER A 32 5.31 -7.89 -11.18
N ILE A 33 5.35 -6.75 -11.89
CA ILE A 33 6.59 -6.26 -12.55
C ILE A 33 7.73 -6.06 -11.55
N THR A 34 7.39 -5.66 -10.32
CA THR A 34 8.36 -5.32 -9.26
C THR A 34 8.57 -6.46 -8.25
N TYR A 35 8.06 -7.66 -8.56
CA TYR A 35 8.27 -8.83 -7.71
C TYR A 35 9.74 -9.25 -7.73
N GLY A 36 10.34 -9.37 -6.54
CA GLY A 36 11.78 -9.62 -6.40
C GLY A 36 12.67 -8.40 -6.65
N GLY A 37 12.10 -7.21 -6.87
CA GLY A 37 12.83 -5.96 -7.03
C GLY A 37 12.42 -5.15 -8.25
N GLN A 38 13.11 -4.02 -8.48
CA GLN A 38 12.85 -3.16 -9.63
C GLN A 38 13.43 -3.74 -10.93
N PRO A 39 12.76 -3.57 -12.08
CA PRO A 39 13.30 -3.96 -13.37
C PRO A 39 14.65 -3.29 -13.67
N ALA A 40 15.60 -4.05 -14.22
CA ALA A 40 16.88 -3.50 -14.66
C ALA A 40 16.73 -2.55 -15.86
N THR A 41 15.75 -2.80 -16.72
CA THR A 41 15.40 -1.93 -17.84
C THR A 41 14.47 -0.81 -17.36
N ARG A 42 14.67 0.42 -17.89
CA ARG A 42 13.93 1.62 -17.48
C ARG A 42 13.14 2.20 -18.63
N LEU A 43 11.96 2.73 -18.33
CA LEU A 43 11.09 3.42 -19.29
C LEU A 43 11.55 4.88 -19.46
N THR A 44 12.69 5.07 -20.11
CA THR A 44 13.33 6.40 -20.24
C THR A 44 12.60 7.34 -21.20
N LYS A 45 11.86 6.80 -22.16
CA LYS A 45 11.07 7.57 -23.13
C LYS A 45 9.75 8.10 -22.57
N ALA A 46 9.17 7.40 -21.60
CA ALA A 46 7.94 7.84 -20.95
C ALA A 46 8.25 8.96 -19.93
N PRO A 47 7.41 9.99 -19.78
CA PRO A 47 7.56 10.98 -18.71
C PRO A 47 7.52 10.35 -17.29
N VAL A 48 8.19 11.00 -16.33
CA VAL A 48 7.98 10.71 -14.91
C VAL A 48 6.51 11.02 -14.56
N GLY A 49 5.90 10.19 -13.71
CA GLY A 49 4.49 10.29 -13.37
C GLY A 49 3.55 9.56 -14.34
N SER A 50 4.04 9.08 -15.48
CA SER A 50 3.22 8.25 -16.38
C SER A 50 2.83 6.93 -15.72
N THR A 51 1.66 6.43 -16.11
CA THR A 51 1.11 5.16 -15.64
C THR A 51 1.47 4.02 -16.60
N VAL A 52 1.86 2.88 -16.03
CA VAL A 52 2.08 1.61 -16.74
C VAL A 52 1.08 0.60 -16.21
N THR A 53 0.41 -0.12 -17.11
CA THR A 53 -0.48 -1.21 -16.72
C THR A 53 0.19 -2.56 -16.95
N HIS A 54 -0.10 -3.52 -16.09
CA HIS A 54 0.37 -4.89 -16.21
C HIS A 54 -0.76 -5.85 -15.91
N ARG A 55 -0.84 -6.92 -16.69
CA ARG A 55 -1.84 -7.97 -16.52
C ARG A 55 -1.12 -9.30 -16.45
N PHE A 56 -1.46 -10.11 -15.45
CA PHE A 56 -0.84 -11.41 -15.26
C PHE A 56 -1.81 -12.40 -14.61
N ARG A 57 -1.48 -13.69 -14.70
CA ARG A 57 -2.14 -14.75 -13.93
C ARG A 57 -1.26 -15.18 -12.77
N ASP A 58 -1.87 -15.40 -11.61
CA ASP A 58 -1.17 -15.94 -10.46
C ASP A 58 -1.10 -17.48 -10.49
N GLN A 59 -0.50 -18.06 -9.45
CA GLN A 59 -0.37 -19.52 -9.29
C GLN A 59 -1.72 -20.26 -9.15
N PHE A 60 -2.82 -19.54 -8.91
CA PHE A 60 -4.17 -20.09 -8.82
C PHE A 60 -4.98 -19.83 -10.10
N ASN A 61 -4.32 -19.42 -11.18
CA ASN A 61 -4.92 -19.05 -12.46
C ASN A 61 -5.91 -17.87 -12.36
N GLN A 62 -5.85 -17.08 -11.28
CA GLN A 62 -6.63 -15.85 -11.16
C GLN A 62 -5.95 -14.75 -11.95
N GLU A 63 -6.75 -13.91 -12.59
CA GLU A 63 -6.23 -12.83 -13.41
C GLU A 63 -6.26 -11.50 -12.68
N TRP A 64 -5.13 -10.79 -12.75
CA TRP A 64 -4.90 -9.56 -12.04
C TRP A 64 -4.49 -8.45 -12.99
N GLY A 65 -5.01 -7.25 -12.74
CA GLY A 65 -4.56 -6.01 -13.34
C GLY A 65 -3.85 -5.15 -12.30
N GLU A 66 -2.69 -4.63 -12.66
CA GLU A 66 -1.91 -3.71 -11.84
C GLU A 66 -1.64 -2.41 -12.59
N ARG A 67 -1.55 -1.31 -11.83
CA ARG A 67 -1.09 -0.02 -12.33
C ARG A 67 0.11 0.43 -11.53
N TYR A 68 1.08 0.96 -12.26
CA TYR A 68 2.33 1.48 -11.75
C TYR A 68 2.52 2.91 -12.17
N VAL A 69 3.17 3.71 -11.32
CA VAL A 69 3.62 5.07 -11.68
C VAL A 69 5.14 5.08 -11.80
N ILE A 70 5.65 5.70 -12.86
CA ILE A 70 7.09 5.93 -13.05
C ILE A 70 7.55 7.00 -12.05
N ARG A 71 8.40 6.63 -11.10
CA ARG A 71 9.00 7.56 -10.12
C ARG A 71 10.15 8.38 -10.74
N PRO A 72 10.62 9.47 -10.08
CA PRO A 72 11.72 10.29 -10.59
C PRO A 72 13.02 9.51 -10.87
N ASP A 73 13.32 8.48 -10.09
CA ASP A 73 14.45 7.58 -10.26
C ASP A 73 14.25 6.52 -11.37
N ARG A 74 13.11 6.59 -12.07
CA ARG A 74 12.63 5.66 -13.11
C ARG A 74 12.25 4.27 -12.61
N SER A 75 12.20 4.07 -11.29
CA SER A 75 11.60 2.88 -10.74
C SER A 75 10.07 2.92 -10.85
N LEU A 76 9.44 1.76 -10.81
CA LEU A 76 7.99 1.62 -10.87
C LEU A 76 7.44 1.50 -9.44
N ARG A 77 6.47 2.34 -9.11
CA ARG A 77 5.70 2.24 -7.86
C ARG A 77 4.36 1.59 -8.15
N LEU A 78 4.04 0.48 -7.48
CA LEU A 78 2.71 -0.12 -7.55
C LEU A 78 1.69 0.81 -6.86
N VAL A 79 0.66 1.23 -7.59
CA VAL A 79 -0.35 2.16 -7.07
C VAL A 79 -1.74 1.54 -6.95
N SER A 80 -2.02 0.47 -7.70
CA SER A 80 -3.28 -0.26 -7.58
C SER A 80 -3.14 -1.67 -8.12
N ARG A 81 -3.84 -2.61 -7.49
CA ARG A 81 -4.09 -3.97 -7.98
C ARG A 81 -5.60 -4.25 -7.94
N TYR A 82 -6.13 -4.92 -8.96
CA TYR A 82 -7.52 -5.35 -9.02
C TYR A 82 -7.62 -6.71 -9.71
N ARG A 83 -8.58 -7.53 -9.26
CA ARG A 83 -8.89 -8.79 -9.94
C ARG A 83 -9.64 -8.48 -11.23
N ILE A 84 -9.28 -9.15 -12.31
CA ILE A 84 -10.02 -9.09 -13.57
C ILE A 84 -11.00 -10.24 -13.55
N GLU A 85 -12.27 -9.89 -13.36
CA GLU A 85 -13.38 -10.82 -13.46
C GLU A 85 -13.94 -10.75 -14.88
N TYR A 86 -14.18 -11.91 -15.46
CA TYR A 86 -14.92 -12.01 -16.71
C TYR A 86 -16.38 -12.29 -16.35
N PRO A 87 -17.33 -11.48 -16.82
CA PRO A 87 -18.73 -11.84 -16.69
C PRO A 87 -18.95 -13.17 -17.40
N ASP A 88 -19.68 -14.09 -16.77
CA ASP A 88 -20.16 -15.30 -17.43
C ASP A 88 -21.18 -14.87 -18.51
N ASP A 89 -20.96 -15.28 -19.76
CA ASP A 89 -21.82 -14.97 -20.93
C ASP A 89 -23.19 -15.66 -20.86
#